data_AF-A0A5D3K1Z5-F1
#
_entry.id   AF-A0A5D3K1Z5-F1
#
_cell.length_a   1.000
_cell.length_b   1.000
_cell.length_c   1.000
_cell.angle_alpha   90.00
_cell.angle_beta   90.00
_cell.angle_gamma   90.00
#
_symmetry.space_group_name_H-M   'P 1'
#
loop_
_entity.id
_entity.type
_entity.pdbx_description
1 polymer ?
#
loop_
_entity_poly.entity_id
_entity_poly.type
_entity_poly.pdbx_seq_one_letter_code
_entity_poly.pdbx_strand_id
1 'polypeptide(L)'
;MRSIRLALMVTAWLAGACALTPAAMAQTAPPPGNAAPTADNAVLLTVFFKHDQSRPLSELNAQLDKQGFRKAFPPAGVEVVSWYVVMGIGQVATLRLPASRLREVNRIIEDTAWGPYRTEFYPTYDYKAVGMAEHEKATAN
;
A
#
# COMPACT_ATOMS: atom_id res chain seq x y z
N MET A 1 47.91 24.10 63.18
CA MET A 1 48.82 22.95 63.43
C MET A 1 48.04 21.67 63.31
N ARG A 2 48.54 20.74 62.48
CA ARG A 2 48.33 19.28 62.53
C ARG A 2 46.90 18.76 62.25
N SER A 3 46.65 17.79 61.38
CA SER A 3 47.52 16.86 60.65
C SER A 3 46.63 15.93 59.78
N ILE A 4 47.25 15.21 58.83
CA ILE A 4 46.81 13.92 58.23
C ILE A 4 45.73 14.07 57.14
N ARG A 5 46.05 14.23 55.85
CA ARG A 5 46.61 13.25 54.87
C ARG A 5 46.05 11.83 55.02
N LEU A 6 45.42 11.36 53.93
CA LEU A 6 45.31 9.95 53.51
C LEU A 6 44.01 9.21 53.85
N ALA A 7 43.02 9.34 52.96
CA ALA A 7 42.12 8.25 52.56
C ALA A 7 41.63 8.57 51.13
N LEU A 8 42.37 8.11 50.10
CA LEU A 8 41.97 6.95 49.29
C LEU A 8 40.61 7.19 48.60
N MET A 9 40.59 7.84 47.44
CA MET A 9 40.54 7.17 46.14
C MET A 9 39.47 6.06 46.03
N VAL A 10 38.16 6.35 46.17
CA VAL A 10 37.05 5.69 45.44
C VAL A 10 35.78 6.57 45.51
N THR A 11 35.78 7.77 44.91
CA THR A 11 34.53 8.58 44.79
C THR A 11 34.48 9.37 43.48
N ALA A 12 34.91 8.75 42.40
CA ALA A 12 34.53 9.18 41.05
C ALA A 12 33.87 7.96 40.42
N TRP A 13 32.74 8.14 39.72
CA TRP A 13 31.79 7.12 39.24
C TRP A 13 30.52 6.91 40.07
N LEU A 14 29.82 7.98 40.46
CA LEU A 14 28.38 7.90 40.77
C LEU A 14 27.66 9.26 40.70
N ALA A 15 28.04 10.10 39.74
CA ALA A 15 27.41 11.42 39.54
C ALA A 15 27.19 11.76 38.05
N GLY A 16 26.94 10.76 37.20
CA GLY A 16 26.83 10.96 35.74
C GLY A 16 25.63 10.30 35.07
N ALA A 17 24.62 9.82 35.81
CA ALA A 17 23.57 8.97 35.24
C ALA A 17 22.13 9.50 35.40
N CYS A 18 21.92 10.80 35.66
CA CYS A 18 20.57 11.36 35.89
C CYS A 18 20.17 12.54 34.98
N ALA A 19 20.68 12.61 33.74
CA ALA A 19 20.27 13.68 32.82
C ALA A 19 19.98 13.20 31.38
N LEU A 20 19.56 11.95 31.19
CA LEU A 20 19.05 11.48 29.91
C LEU A 20 17.55 11.20 30.05
N THR A 21 16.76 12.27 30.00
CA THR A 21 15.32 12.15 29.71
C THR A 21 15.19 11.63 28.27
N PRO A 22 14.54 10.49 28.01
CA PRO A 22 14.21 10.13 26.65
C PRO A 22 13.28 11.19 26.09
N ALA A 23 13.74 11.93 25.08
CA ALA A 23 12.86 12.75 24.27
C ALA A 23 11.86 11.77 23.62
N ALA A 24 10.62 11.77 24.11
CA ALA A 24 9.53 11.08 23.44
C ALA A 24 9.36 11.76 22.08
N MET A 25 9.93 11.16 21.03
CA MET A 25 9.68 11.58 19.68
C MET A 25 8.20 11.32 19.41
N ALA A 26 7.41 12.40 19.30
CA ALA A 26 6.05 12.32 18.83
C ALA A 26 6.08 11.75 17.41
N GLN A 27 5.71 10.47 17.29
CA GLN A 27 5.58 9.80 16.01
C GLN A 27 4.35 10.40 15.34
N THR A 28 4.54 11.38 14.45
CA THR A 28 3.45 11.92 13.64
C THR A 28 2.86 10.76 12.85
N ALA A 29 1.61 10.42 13.14
CA ALA A 29 0.87 9.44 12.36
C ALA A 29 0.97 9.82 10.87
N PRO A 30 1.18 8.85 9.96
CA PRO A 30 1.18 9.13 8.54
C PRO A 30 -0.09 9.92 8.17
N PRO A 31 -0.03 10.88 7.23
CA PRO A 31 -1.20 11.59 6.77
C PRO A 31 -2.33 10.61 6.45
N PRO A 32 -3.60 10.92 6.79
CA PRO A 32 -4.75 10.05 6.52
C PRO A 32 -4.85 9.83 5.00
N GLY A 33 -4.27 8.73 4.52
CA GLY A 33 -4.03 8.53 3.10
C GLY A 33 -2.82 7.63 2.79
N ASN A 34 -1.79 7.64 3.63
CA ASN A 34 -0.54 6.88 3.41
C ASN A 34 -0.35 5.68 4.35
N ALA A 35 -1.38 5.29 5.11
CA ALA A 35 -1.32 4.07 5.89
C ALA A 35 -1.17 2.85 4.95
N ALA A 36 -0.32 1.89 5.31
CA ALA A 36 -0.25 0.64 4.58
C ALA A 36 -1.61 -0.08 4.62
N PRO A 37 -2.00 -0.80 3.55
CA PRO A 37 -3.20 -1.61 3.58
C PRO A 37 -3.11 -2.69 4.67
N THR A 38 -4.13 -2.77 5.51
CA THR A 38 -4.38 -3.80 6.52
C THR A 38 -5.71 -4.47 6.24
N ALA A 39 -6.01 -5.59 6.90
CA ALA A 39 -7.30 -6.26 6.75
C ALA A 39 -8.50 -5.32 7.04
N ASP A 40 -8.33 -4.37 7.96
CA ASP A 40 -9.42 -3.50 8.43
C ASP A 40 -9.62 -2.23 7.61
N ASN A 41 -8.62 -1.83 6.82
CA ASN A 41 -8.66 -0.56 6.07
C ASN A 41 -8.51 -0.71 4.55
N ALA A 42 -8.20 -1.93 4.08
CA ALA A 42 -7.95 -2.21 2.68
C ALA A 42 -9.22 -2.63 1.95
N VAL A 43 -9.34 -2.17 0.72
CA VAL A 43 -10.26 -2.71 -0.27
C VAL A 43 -9.48 -3.52 -1.29
N LEU A 44 -10.13 -4.50 -1.91
CA LEU A 44 -9.65 -5.07 -3.15
C LEU A 44 -10.31 -4.31 -4.31
N LEU A 45 -9.52 -3.91 -5.31
CA LEU A 45 -10.03 -3.25 -6.50
C LEU A 45 -9.64 -4.08 -7.71
N THR A 46 -10.61 -4.70 -8.36
CA THR A 46 -10.40 -5.35 -9.66
C THR A 46 -10.62 -4.34 -10.77
N VAL A 47 -9.58 -4.09 -11.56
CA VAL A 47 -9.60 -3.21 -12.72
C VAL A 47 -9.51 -4.06 -13.98
N PHE A 48 -10.47 -3.88 -14.87
CA PHE A 48 -10.42 -4.42 -16.22
C PHE A 48 -9.90 -3.34 -17.15
N PHE A 49 -8.73 -3.55 -17.72
CA PHE A 49 -8.16 -2.76 -18.81
C PHE A 49 -8.51 -3.44 -20.13
N LYS A 50 -9.75 -3.22 -20.62
CA LYS A 50 -10.20 -3.84 -21.87
C LYS A 50 -9.50 -3.20 -23.05
N HIS A 51 -8.89 -3.99 -23.93
CA HIS A 51 -8.18 -3.43 -25.09
C HIS A 51 -9.15 -2.73 -26.04
N ASP A 52 -8.72 -1.59 -26.58
CA ASP A 52 -9.35 -1.01 -27.76
C ASP A 52 -8.97 -1.82 -29.01
N GLN A 53 -9.84 -2.75 -29.39
CA GLN A 53 -9.62 -3.63 -30.54
C GLN A 53 -9.85 -2.95 -31.90
N SER A 54 -10.22 -1.66 -31.92
CA SER A 54 -10.35 -0.90 -33.17
C SER A 54 -9.00 -0.46 -33.75
N ARG A 55 -7.91 -0.59 -32.98
CA ARG A 55 -6.55 -0.15 -33.36
C ARG A 55 -5.50 -1.24 -33.17
N PRO A 56 -4.39 -1.22 -33.92
CA PRO A 56 -3.28 -2.15 -33.74
C PRO A 56 -2.61 -2.01 -32.36
N LEU A 57 -2.16 -3.13 -31.79
CA LEU A 57 -1.51 -3.17 -30.47
C LEU A 57 -0.26 -2.27 -30.35
N SER A 58 0.49 -2.10 -31.43
CA SER A 58 1.66 -1.21 -31.47
C SER A 58 1.29 0.25 -31.21
N GLU A 59 0.18 0.73 -31.78
CA GLU A 59 -0.33 2.08 -31.56
C GLU A 59 -0.83 2.27 -30.13
N LEU A 60 -1.54 1.28 -29.58
CA LEU A 60 -1.98 1.29 -28.18
C LEU A 60 -0.78 1.41 -27.23
N ASN A 61 0.27 0.62 -27.47
CA ASN A 61 1.48 0.63 -26.65
C ASN A 61 2.24 1.95 -26.74
N ALA A 62 2.41 2.50 -27.94
CA ALA A 62 3.05 3.79 -28.12
C ALA A 62 2.29 4.93 -27.41
N GLN A 63 0.95 4.86 -27.41
CA GLN A 63 0.14 5.81 -26.66
C GLN A 63 0.30 5.65 -25.15
N LEU A 64 0.29 4.42 -24.62
CA LEU A 64 0.55 4.15 -23.20
C LEU A 64 1.92 4.67 -22.74
N ASP A 65 2.95 4.52 -23.58
CA ASP A 65 4.29 5.02 -23.29
C ASP A 65 4.33 6.55 -23.27
N LYS A 66 3.71 7.20 -24.26
CA LYS A 66 3.57 8.67 -24.31
C LYS A 66 2.81 9.22 -23.12
N GLN A 67 1.77 8.51 -22.67
CA GLN A 67 0.95 8.89 -21.51
C GLN A 67 1.58 8.50 -20.17
N GLY A 68 2.68 7.73 -20.17
CA GLY A 68 3.42 7.38 -18.95
C GLY A 68 2.77 6.32 -18.07
N PHE A 69 1.86 5.49 -18.61
CA PHE A 69 1.13 4.47 -17.83
C PHE A 69 2.07 3.56 -17.02
N ARG A 70 3.07 2.99 -17.68
CA ARG A 70 4.04 2.05 -17.08
C ARG A 70 4.89 2.68 -15.97
N LYS A 71 4.98 4.02 -15.93
CA LYS A 71 5.70 4.76 -14.89
C LYS A 71 4.78 5.09 -13.71
N ALA A 72 3.51 5.40 -13.98
CA ALA A 72 2.57 5.88 -12.98
C ALA A 72 1.80 4.75 -12.27
N PHE A 73 1.54 3.63 -12.97
CA PHE A 73 0.73 2.53 -12.49
C PHE A 73 1.55 1.24 -12.30
N PRO A 74 1.39 0.53 -11.17
CA PRO A 74 0.60 0.92 -10.00
C PRO A 74 1.30 2.02 -9.17
N PRO A 75 0.54 2.89 -8.47
CA PRO A 75 1.14 3.88 -7.59
C PRO A 75 1.84 3.25 -6.38
N ALA A 76 2.86 3.94 -5.87
CA ALA A 76 3.60 3.50 -4.69
C ALA A 76 2.66 3.27 -3.50
N GLY A 77 2.80 2.16 -2.78
CA GLY A 77 1.97 1.80 -1.63
C GLY A 77 0.61 1.17 -1.98
N VAL A 78 0.36 0.88 -3.26
CA VAL A 78 -0.71 -0.02 -3.71
C VAL A 78 -0.10 -1.38 -4.04
N GLU A 79 -0.65 -2.44 -3.46
CA GLU A 79 -0.22 -3.81 -3.71
C GLU A 79 -0.94 -4.37 -4.94
N VAL A 80 -0.20 -5.05 -5.81
CA VAL A 80 -0.78 -5.85 -6.90
C VAL A 80 -0.98 -7.28 -6.41
N VAL A 81 -2.24 -7.67 -6.21
CA VAL A 81 -2.62 -9.01 -5.75
C VAL A 81 -2.58 -10.00 -6.92
N SER A 82 -3.03 -9.57 -8.09
CA SER A 82 -2.98 -10.36 -9.33
C SER A 82 -2.93 -9.45 -10.55
N TRP A 83 -2.36 -9.94 -11.65
CA TRP A 83 -2.39 -9.26 -12.94
C TRP A 83 -2.27 -10.28 -14.07
N TYR A 84 -3.33 -10.41 -14.88
CA TYR A 84 -3.37 -11.34 -15.99
C TYR A 84 -3.76 -10.66 -17.30
N VAL A 85 -3.31 -11.21 -18.42
CA VAL A 85 -3.93 -10.98 -19.72
C VAL A 85 -5.01 -12.03 -19.89
N VAL A 86 -6.27 -11.61 -19.92
CA VAL A 86 -7.44 -12.45 -20.17
C VAL A 86 -7.80 -12.33 -21.65
N MET A 87 -7.62 -13.41 -22.39
CA MET A 87 -7.90 -13.45 -23.83
C MET A 87 -9.35 -13.02 -24.12
N GLY A 88 -9.53 -12.14 -25.13
CA GLY A 88 -10.84 -11.59 -25.49
C GLY A 88 -11.32 -10.42 -24.60
N ILE A 89 -10.60 -10.10 -23.52
CA ILE A 89 -10.92 -8.96 -22.65
C ILE A 89 -9.78 -7.94 -22.70
N GLY A 90 -8.59 -8.34 -22.30
CA GLY A 90 -7.45 -7.45 -22.11
C GLY A 90 -6.74 -7.76 -20.81
N GLN A 91 -6.32 -6.75 -20.06
CA GLN A 91 -5.64 -6.99 -18.79
C GLN A 91 -6.61 -6.87 -17.63
N VAL A 92 -6.49 -7.76 -16.64
CA VAL A 92 -7.26 -7.70 -15.41
C VAL A 92 -6.27 -7.69 -14.26
N ALA A 93 -6.30 -6.63 -13.45
CA ALA A 93 -5.45 -6.47 -12.29
C ALA A 93 -6.31 -6.33 -11.03
N THR A 94 -5.99 -7.08 -9.99
CA THR A 94 -6.57 -6.88 -8.66
C THR A 94 -5.55 -6.18 -7.78
N LEU A 95 -5.95 -5.04 -7.21
CA LEU A 95 -5.12 -4.21 -6.35
C LEU A 95 -5.61 -4.29 -4.91
N ARG A 96 -4.71 -4.22 -3.94
CA ARG A 96 -5.04 -3.98 -2.53
C ARG A 96 -4.52 -2.61 -2.12
N LEU A 97 -5.41 -1.78 -1.58
CA LEU A 97 -5.14 -0.38 -1.26
C LEU A 97 -6.04 0.09 -0.11
N PRO A 98 -5.62 1.10 0.68
CA PRO A 98 -6.52 1.80 1.58
C PRO A 98 -7.68 2.45 0.80
N ALA A 99 -8.90 2.39 1.35
CA ALA A 99 -10.08 2.98 0.69
C ALA A 99 -9.91 4.47 0.35
N SER A 100 -9.17 5.22 1.17
CA SER A 100 -8.86 6.64 0.97
C SER A 100 -8.06 6.93 -0.31
N ARG A 101 -7.36 5.93 -0.87
CA ARG A 101 -6.54 6.07 -2.08
C ARG A 101 -7.25 5.71 -3.38
N LEU A 102 -8.53 5.31 -3.31
CA LEU A 102 -9.30 4.92 -4.49
C LEU A 102 -9.31 6.02 -5.57
N ARG A 103 -9.44 7.28 -5.15
CA ARG A 103 -9.42 8.44 -6.05
C ARG A 103 -8.08 8.60 -6.78
N GLU A 104 -6.96 8.39 -6.08
CA GLU A 104 -5.62 8.49 -6.67
C GLU A 104 -5.43 7.44 -7.75
N VAL A 105 -5.78 6.18 -7.45
CA VAL A 105 -5.70 5.08 -8.42
C VAL A 105 -6.58 5.33 -9.64
N ASN A 106 -7.83 5.75 -9.43
CA ASN A 106 -8.71 6.12 -10.53
C ASN A 106 -8.04 7.20 -11.39
N ARG A 107 -7.56 8.29 -10.77
CA ARG A 107 -6.99 9.42 -11.50
C ARG A 107 -5.77 9.06 -12.35
N ILE A 108 -4.86 8.24 -11.82
CA ILE A 108 -3.72 7.73 -12.59
C ILE A 108 -4.19 6.98 -13.84
N ILE A 109 -5.23 6.15 -13.70
CA ILE A 109 -5.77 5.38 -14.82
C ILE A 109 -6.47 6.29 -15.84
N GLU A 110 -7.23 7.30 -15.39
CA GLU A 110 -7.84 8.29 -16.27
C GLU A 110 -6.79 9.05 -17.10
N ASP A 111 -5.74 9.52 -16.42
CA ASP A 111 -4.73 10.38 -17.03
C ASP A 111 -3.78 9.58 -17.95
N THR A 112 -3.56 8.29 -17.66
CA THR A 112 -2.48 7.52 -18.32
C THR A 112 -2.91 6.31 -19.14
N ALA A 113 -4.13 5.78 -18.94
CA ALA A 113 -4.57 4.53 -19.54
C ALA A 113 -5.83 4.65 -20.42
N TRP A 114 -6.55 5.78 -20.35
CA TRP A 114 -7.72 6.03 -21.19
C TRP A 114 -7.35 6.27 -22.66
N GLY A 115 -8.11 5.64 -23.54
CA GLY A 115 -7.83 5.57 -24.99
C GLY A 115 -7.28 4.20 -25.37
N PRO A 116 -6.09 3.78 -24.88
CA PRO A 116 -5.60 2.41 -25.09
C PRO A 116 -6.48 1.34 -24.46
N TYR A 117 -7.13 1.69 -23.33
CA TYR A 117 -8.04 0.82 -22.63
C TYR A 117 -9.42 1.45 -22.43
N ARG A 118 -10.47 0.61 -22.48
CA ARG A 118 -11.78 0.86 -21.88
C ARG A 118 -11.79 0.24 -20.49
N THR A 119 -11.82 1.06 -19.46
CA THR A 119 -11.62 0.61 -18.08
C THR A 119 -12.94 0.32 -17.36
N GLU A 120 -12.99 -0.76 -16.58
CA GLU A 120 -14.07 -1.04 -15.63
C GLU A 120 -13.48 -1.30 -14.24
N PHE A 121 -14.17 -0.86 -13.19
CA PHE A 121 -13.68 -0.87 -11.81
C PHE A 121 -14.67 -1.58 -10.88
N TYR A 122 -14.17 -2.54 -10.12
CA TYR A 122 -14.96 -3.34 -9.19
C TYR A 122 -14.28 -3.38 -7.82
N PRO A 123 -14.58 -2.40 -6.94
CA PRO A 123 -14.14 -2.45 -5.55
C PRO A 123 -14.91 -3.55 -4.80
N THR A 124 -14.21 -4.31 -3.97
CA THR A 124 -14.75 -5.42 -3.18
C THR A 124 -14.18 -5.40 -1.76
N TYR A 125 -14.88 -6.09 -0.85
CA TYR A 125 -14.44 -6.40 0.50
C TYR A 125 -14.16 -7.91 0.61
N ASP A 126 -13.35 -8.32 1.58
CA ASP A 126 -13.03 -9.74 1.78
C ASP A 126 -14.17 -10.46 2.49
N TYR A 127 -14.89 -11.30 1.74
CA TYR A 127 -15.97 -12.16 2.26
C TYR A 127 -15.51 -13.59 2.56
N LYS A 128 -14.25 -13.93 2.28
CA LYS A 128 -13.79 -15.33 2.25
C LYS A 128 -14.03 -16.05 3.58
N ALA A 129 -13.63 -15.43 4.70
CA ALA A 129 -13.76 -16.05 6.02
C ALA A 129 -15.22 -16.35 6.37
N VAL A 130 -16.13 -15.41 6.10
CA VAL A 130 -17.58 -15.59 6.35
C VAL A 130 -18.15 -16.67 5.43
N GLY A 131 -17.83 -16.62 4.13
CA GLY A 131 -18.29 -17.61 3.16
C GLY A 131 -17.85 -19.04 3.49
N MET A 132 -16.60 -19.22 3.95
CA MET A 132 -16.09 -20.52 4.38
C MET A 132 -16.80 -21.03 5.63
N ALA A 133 -17.01 -20.17 6.64
CA ALA A 133 -17.72 -20.56 7.86
C ALA A 133 -19.16 -21.00 7.58
N GLU A 134 -19.88 -20.29 6.71
CA GLU A 134 -21.23 -20.68 6.30
C GLU A 134 -21.24 -21.98 5.49
N HIS A 135 -20.24 -22.21 4.63
CA HIS A 135 -20.09 -23.47 3.89
C HIS A 135 -19.87 -24.65 4.83
N GLU A 136 -18.91 -24.54 5.76
CA GLU A 136 -18.60 -25.59 6.74
C GLU A 136 -19.83 -25.96 7.58
N LYS A 137 -20.56 -24.95 8.07
CA LYS A 137 -21.81 -25.12 8.82
C LYS A 137 -22.87 -25.85 7.99
N ALA A 138 -22.99 -25.54 6.70
CA ALA A 138 -23.95 -26.19 5.81
C ALA A 138 -23.59 -27.66 5.54
N THR A 139 -22.29 -28.00 5.49
CA THR A 139 -21.82 -29.37 5.25
C THR A 139 -21.75 -30.26 6.49
N ALA A 140 -21.89 -29.69 7.69
CA ALA A 140 -21.83 -30.42 8.96
C ALA A 140 -23.18 -31.02 9.41
N ASN A 141 -24.27 -30.73 8.69
CA ASN A 141 -25.62 -31.28 8.89
C ASN A 141 -25.95 -32.38 7.89
#